data_AF-A0A419IBP2-F1
#
_entry.id   AF-A0A419IBP2-F1
#
_cell.length_a   1.000
_cell.length_b   1.000
_cell.length_c   1.000
_cell.angle_alpha   90.00
_cell.angle_beta   90.00
_cell.angle_gamma   90.00
#
_symmetry.space_group_name_H-M   'P 1'
#
loop_
_entity.id
_entity.type
_entity.pdbx_description
1 polymer ?
#
loop_
_entity_poly.entity_id
_entity_poly.type
_entity_poly.pdbx_seq_one_letter_code
_entity_poly.pdbx_strand_id
1 'polypeptide(L)'
;MAARNYEFRVYGRVSDPLRQAVDEFTDVQVVQAPPETLIYGAVEDQAQLHGLLMLLETLGLRIVAVHEIPSLPSEPLRGDHVRHGG
;
A
#
# COMPACT_ATOMS: atom_id res chain seq x y z
N MET A 1 15.71 -24.25 -9.29
CA MET A 1 14.51 -23.40 -9.46
C MET A 1 14.85 -22.01 -8.94
N ALA A 2 14.46 -20.95 -9.65
CA ALA A 2 14.74 -19.56 -9.22
C ALA A 2 13.79 -19.16 -8.09
N ALA A 3 14.31 -18.55 -7.02
CA ALA A 3 13.50 -17.99 -5.94
C ALA A 3 12.65 -16.81 -6.47
N ARG A 4 11.45 -16.64 -5.91
CA ARG A 4 10.53 -15.53 -6.21
C ARG A 4 10.34 -14.69 -4.95
N ASN A 5 10.36 -13.38 -5.09
CA ASN A 5 10.17 -12.43 -3.99
C ASN A 5 8.67 -12.10 -3.85
N TYR A 6 8.17 -12.04 -2.62
CA TYR A 6 6.77 -11.79 -2.30
C TYR A 6 6.65 -10.68 -1.24
N GLU A 7 5.73 -9.73 -1.41
CA GLU A 7 5.37 -8.71 -0.40
C GLU A 7 3.99 -9.07 0.20
N PHE A 8 3.88 -9.08 1.53
CA PHE A 8 2.63 -9.36 2.25
C PHE A 8 2.23 -8.14 3.10
N ARG A 9 1.26 -7.34 2.64
CA ARG A 9 0.70 -6.22 3.41
C ARG A 9 -0.52 -6.70 4.20
N VAL A 10 -0.44 -6.64 5.53
CA VAL A 10 -1.49 -7.16 6.42
C VAL A 10 -2.10 -6.03 7.27
N TYR A 11 -3.42 -5.90 7.24
CA TYR A 11 -4.16 -5.00 8.13
C TYR A 11 -4.43 -5.70 9.47
N GLY A 12 -3.97 -5.10 10.56
CA GLY A 12 -4.13 -5.66 11.90
C GLY A 12 -2.89 -5.41 12.73
N ARG A 13 -3.01 -5.64 14.04
CA ARG A 13 -1.84 -5.56 14.93
C ARG A 13 -0.98 -6.79 14.68
N VAL A 14 0.26 -6.59 14.21
CA VAL A 14 1.26 -7.67 14.26
C VAL A 14 1.51 -8.00 15.73
N SER A 15 0.92 -9.11 16.18
CA SER A 15 1.00 -9.63 17.54
C SER A 15 2.23 -10.54 17.69
N ASP A 16 2.68 -10.78 18.93
CA ASP A 16 3.81 -11.67 19.20
C ASP A 16 3.64 -13.09 18.64
N PRO A 17 2.44 -13.72 18.68
CA PRO A 17 2.22 -15.01 18.03
C PRO A 17 2.43 -14.98 16.51
N LEU A 18 2.07 -13.88 15.83
CA LEU A 18 2.31 -13.75 14.39
C LEU A 18 3.80 -13.62 14.07
N ARG A 19 4.56 -12.87 14.89
CA ARG A 19 6.01 -12.73 14.73
C ARG A 19 6.72 -14.08 14.88
N GLN A 20 6.36 -14.83 15.93
CA GLN A 20 6.90 -16.15 16.19
C GLN A 20 6.61 -17.14 15.05
N ALA A 21 5.40 -17.12 14.50
CA ALA A 21 5.04 -17.97 13.36
C ALA A 21 5.79 -17.61 12.07
N VAL A 22 6.15 -16.34 11.87
CA VAL A 22 6.90 -15.90 10.68
C VAL A 22 8.40 -16.17 10.80
N ASP A 23 8.95 -16.13 12.02
CA ASP A 23 10.37 -16.46 12.28
C ASP A 23 10.72 -17.93 11.94
N GLU A 24 9.72 -18.81 11.77
CA GLU A 24 9.91 -20.20 11.29
C GLU A 24 10.30 -20.27 9.80
N PHE A 25 10.08 -19.20 9.02
CA PHE A 25 10.38 -19.15 7.59
C PHE A 25 11.70 -18.40 7.33
N THR A 26 12.68 -19.10 6.74
CA THR A 26 13.93 -18.46 6.29
C THR A 26 13.62 -17.48 5.15
N ASP A 27 14.15 -16.26 5.24
CA ASP A 27 14.00 -15.15 4.27
C ASP A 27 12.62 -14.44 4.23
N VAL A 28 11.81 -14.55 5.29
CA VAL A 28 10.59 -13.73 5.45
C VAL A 28 10.81 -12.61 6.47
N GLN A 29 10.46 -11.38 6.09
CA GLN A 29 10.56 -10.21 6.95
C GLN A 29 9.16 -9.63 7.20
N VAL A 30 8.76 -9.49 8.47
CA VAL A 30 7.53 -8.76 8.82
C VAL A 30 7.84 -7.30 9.03
N VAL A 31 7.27 -6.45 8.18
CA VAL A 31 7.35 -4.99 8.30
C VAL A 31 5.97 -4.43 8.64
N GLN A 32 5.91 -3.43 9.52
CA GLN A 32 4.66 -2.69 9.75
C GLN A 32 4.40 -1.80 8.54
N ALA A 33 3.30 -2.04 7.83
CA ALA A 33 2.83 -1.17 6.76
C ALA A 33 1.69 -0.27 7.30
N PRO A 34 1.70 1.04 7.01
CA PRO A 34 0.63 1.93 7.45
C PRO A 34 -0.74 1.58 6.83
N PRO A 35 -1.88 1.95 7.46
CA PRO A 35 -3.23 1.79 6.91
C PRO A 35 -3.55 2.85 5.83
N GLU A 36 -2.59 3.09 4.94
CA GLU A 36 -2.61 4.23 4.04
C GLU A 36 -3.30 3.90 2.71
N THR A 37 -4.04 4.88 2.20
CA THR A 37 -4.59 4.85 0.84
C THR A 37 -3.52 5.33 -0.13
N LEU A 38 -3.05 4.45 -1.00
CA LEU A 38 -2.14 4.81 -2.08
C LEU A 38 -2.94 5.29 -3.29
N ILE A 39 -2.62 6.50 -3.79
CA ILE A 39 -3.24 7.10 -4.96
C ILE A 39 -2.17 7.26 -6.03
N TYR A 40 -2.36 6.60 -7.16
CA TYR A 40 -1.47 6.67 -8.31
C TYR A 40 -2.13 7.47 -9.44
N GLY A 41 -1.38 8.38 -10.05
CA GLY A 41 -1.85 9.17 -11.18
C GLY A 41 -0.68 9.73 -11.97
N ALA A 42 -0.86 9.84 -13.29
CA ALA A 42 0.04 10.64 -14.11
C ALA A 42 -0.28 12.12 -13.82
N VAL A 43 0.75 12.88 -13.48
CA VAL A 43 0.64 14.31 -13.22
C VAL A 43 1.51 15.03 -14.24
N GLU A 44 0.88 15.82 -15.09
CA GLU A 44 1.47 16.49 -16.25
C GLU A 44 2.34 17.68 -15.82
N ASP A 45 1.90 18.42 -14.79
CA ASP A 45 2.58 19.59 -14.30
C ASP A 45 2.33 19.87 -12.80
N GLN A 46 3.06 20.87 -12.30
CA GLN A 46 3.00 21.27 -10.89
C GLN A 46 1.63 21.85 -10.49
N ALA A 47 0.91 22.50 -11.40
CA ALA A 47 -0.40 23.06 -11.11
C ALA A 47 -1.45 21.95 -10.93
N GLN A 48 -1.39 20.91 -11.75
CA GLN A 48 -2.22 19.72 -11.62
C GLN A 48 -1.92 18.97 -10.32
N LEU A 49 -0.64 18.87 -9.92
CA LEU A 49 -0.25 18.30 -8.63
C LEU A 49 -0.89 19.08 -7.47
N HIS A 50 -0.73 20.40 -7.45
CA HIS A 50 -1.29 21.24 -6.39
C HIS A 50 -2.82 21.15 -6.31
N GLY A 51 -3.51 21.08 -7.44
CA GLY A 51 -4.95 20.89 -7.48
C GLY A 51 -5.39 19.57 -6.84
N LEU A 52 -4.67 18.48 -7.13
CA LEU A 52 -4.94 17.17 -6.54
C LEU A 52 -4.70 17.17 -5.02
N LEU A 53 -3.61 17.79 -4.55
CA LEU A 53 -3.32 17.88 -3.12
C LEU A 53 -4.42 18.64 -2.37
N MET A 54 -4.83 19.80 -2.90
CA MET A 54 -5.92 20.59 -2.33
C MET A 54 -7.23 19.80 -2.27
N LEU A 55 -7.59 19.07 -3.35
CA LEU A 55 -8.80 18.26 -3.38
C LEU A 55 -8.80 17.20 -2.27
N LEU A 56 -7.71 16.46 -2.11
CA LEU A 56 -7.60 15.44 -1.06
C LEU A 56 -7.75 16.05 0.34
N GLU A 57 -7.15 17.21 0.59
CA GLU A 57 -7.31 17.93 1.87
C GLU A 57 -8.76 18.40 2.08
N THR A 58 -9.44 18.91 1.05
CA THR A 58 -10.86 19.32 1.16
C THR A 58 -11.79 18.16 1.48
N LEU A 59 -11.43 16.95 1.08
CA LEU A 59 -12.17 15.72 1.38
C LEU A 59 -11.87 15.19 2.80
N GLY A 60 -11.03 15.88 3.58
CA GLY A 60 -10.61 15.47 4.91
C GLY A 60 -9.59 14.34 4.91
N LEU A 61 -9.01 14.01 3.75
CA LEU A 61 -7.92 13.05 3.67
C LEU A 61 -6.63 13.76 4.07
N ARG A 62 -5.88 13.11 4.96
CA ARG A 62 -4.52 13.56 5.29
C ARG A 62 -3.54 12.87 4.35
N ILE A 63 -2.85 13.67 3.54
CA ILE A 63 -1.71 13.18 2.76
C ILE A 63 -0.54 12.98 3.71
N VAL A 64 0.03 11.79 3.69
CA VAL A 64 1.14 11.38 4.56
C VAL A 64 2.47 11.33 3.83
N ALA A 65 2.45 11.00 2.55
CA ALA A 65 3.62 11.00 1.68
C ALA A 65 3.20 11.17 0.22
N VAL A 66 4.08 11.78 -0.58
CA VAL A 66 3.97 11.85 -2.03
C VAL A 66 5.30 11.43 -2.61
N HIS A 67 5.29 10.44 -3.50
CA HIS A 67 6.49 9.91 -4.15
C HIS A 67 6.28 9.91 -5.66
N GLU A 68 7.25 10.45 -6.39
CA GLU A 68 7.37 10.16 -7.81
C GLU A 68 7.87 8.72 -7.97
N ILE A 69 7.22 7.96 -8.85
CA ILE A 69 7.54 6.55 -9.10
C ILE A 69 7.96 6.39 -10.56
N PRO A 70 8.92 5.48 -10.86
CA PRO A 70 9.51 5.35 -12.20
C PRO A 70 8.49 4.95 -13.27
N SER A 71 7.39 4.34 -12.87
CA SER A 71 6.24 4.02 -13.71
C SER A 71 5.03 3.79 -12.81
N LEU A 72 3.82 4.14 -13.29
CA LEU A 72 2.59 3.75 -12.61
C LEU A 72 2.55 2.22 -12.45
N PRO A 73 2.14 1.70 -11.28
CA PRO A 73 2.00 0.27 -11.10
C PRO A 73 1.03 -0.26 -12.15
N SER A 74 1.42 -1.37 -12.78
CA SER A 74 0.68 -1.93 -13.92
C SER A 74 -0.72 -2.47 -13.53
N GLU A 75 -1.03 -2.56 -12.24
CA GLU A 75 -2.35 -2.87 -11.71
C GLU A 75 -2.68 -1.96 -10.51
N PRO A 76 -3.84 -1.27 -10.47
CA PRO A 76 -4.30 -0.65 -9.24
C PRO A 76 -4.58 -1.76 -8.23
N LEU A 77 -4.07 -1.62 -7.01
CA LEU A 77 -4.32 -2.53 -5.89
C LEU A 77 -5.83 -2.72 -5.72
N ARG A 78 -6.37 -3.77 -6.32
CA ARG A 78 -7.79 -4.13 -6.26
C ARG A 78 -8.03 -4.53 -4.81
N GLY A 79 -8.63 -3.63 -4.01
CA GLY A 79 -9.01 -3.94 -2.65
C GLY A 79 -9.77 -5.26 -2.62
N ASP A 80 -9.33 -6.19 -1.78
CA ASP A 80 -9.95 -7.51 -1.65
C ASP A 80 -11.45 -7.36 -1.38
N HIS A 81 -12.26 -7.51 -2.43
CA HIS A 81 -13.70 -7.69 -2.29
C HIS A 81 -13.93 -9.07 -1.70
N VAL A 82 -14.04 -9.12 -0.37
CA VAL A 82 -14.55 -10.29 0.35
C VAL A 82 -15.96 -10.57 -0.16
N ARG A 83 -16.10 -11.59 -1.01
CA ARG A 83 -17.42 -12.13 -1.36
C ARG A 83 -17.98 -12.78 -0.09
N HIS A 84 -18.82 -12.07 0.64
CA HIS A 84 -19.82 -12.72 1.48
C HIS A 84 -20.91 -13.26 0.55
N GLY A 85 -20.83 -14.56 0.25
CA GLY A 85 -21.91 -15.32 -0.38
C GLY A 85 -22.90 -15.79 0.68
N GLY A 86 -24.18 -15.60 0.40
CA GLY A 86 -25.30 -16.36 1.00
C GLY A 86 -25.78 -17.41 0.02
#